data_AF-A0A3N5NK47-F1
#
_entry.id   AF-A0A3N5NK47-F1
#
_cell.length_a   1.000
_cell.length_b   1.000
_cell.length_c   1.000
_cell.angle_alpha   90.00
_cell.angle_beta   90.00
_cell.angle_gamma   90.00
#
_symmetry.space_group_name_H-M   'P 1'
#
loop_
_entity.id
_entity.type
_entity.pdbx_description
1 polymer ?
#
loop_
_entity_poly.entity_id
_entity_poly.type
_entity_poly.pdbx_seq_one_letter_code
_entity_poly.pdbx_strand_id
1 'polypeptide(L)' 'MTTSRLPLNDFTVLDLTAHRAGPTAVRQLADWGANVIKIEAPDAGADATGSRRDGPDFQNLHRNK' A
#
# COMPACT_ATOMS: atom_id res chain seq x y z
N MET A 1 12.64 -26.19 7.06
CA MET A 1 12.63 -25.16 6.00
C MET A 1 12.85 -23.83 6.68
N THR A 2 13.92 -23.11 6.38
CA THR A 2 14.08 -21.72 6.82
C THR A 2 13.05 -20.88 6.07
N THR A 3 12.15 -20.23 6.78
CA THR A 3 11.25 -19.25 6.17
C THR A 3 12.12 -18.10 5.66
N SER A 4 12.26 -18.00 4.34
CA SER A 4 12.94 -16.89 3.68
C SER A 4 12.19 -15.61 4.02
N ARG A 5 12.70 -14.83 4.99
CA ARG A 5 12.20 -13.49 5.27
C ARG A 5 12.53 -12.59 4.09
N LEU A 6 11.54 -11.83 3.64
CA LEU A 6 11.76 -10.78 2.65
C LEU A 6 12.58 -9.63 3.27
N PRO A 7 13.29 -8.83 2.46
CA PRO A 7 14.28 -7.85 2.96
C PRO A 7 13.74 -6.81 3.95
N LEU A 8 12.44 -6.49 3.91
CA LEU A 8 11.80 -5.49 4.79
C LEU A 8 10.83 -6.08 5.82
N ASN A 9 10.90 -7.39 6.08
CA ASN A 9 9.94 -8.10 6.92
C ASN A 9 9.84 -7.61 8.38
N ASP A 10 10.83 -6.86 8.85
CA ASP A 10 10.86 -6.34 10.22
C ASP A 10 10.31 -4.90 10.34
N PHE A 11 9.88 -4.29 9.24
CA PHE A 11 9.37 -2.91 9.23
C PHE A 11 7.84 -2.87 9.18
N THR A 12 7.27 -1.94 9.97
CA THR A 12 5.88 -1.50 9.82
C THR A 12 5.87 -0.08 9.23
N VAL A 13 5.07 0.13 8.20
CA VAL A 13 4.97 1.41 7.48
C VAL A 13 3.54 1.91 7.54
N LEU A 14 3.36 3.15 8.01
CA LEU A 14 2.08 3.84 7.94
C LEU A 14 2.01 4.65 6.63
N ASP A 15 1.13 4.24 5.73
CA ASP A 15 0.92 4.87 4.42
C ASP A 15 -0.19 5.94 4.50
N LEU A 16 0.23 7.19 4.71
CA LEU A 16 -0.64 8.38 4.65
C LEU A 16 -0.66 9.00 3.25
N THR A 17 -0.16 8.29 2.23
CA THR A 17 -0.01 8.87 0.89
C THR A 17 -1.31 8.85 0.09
N ALA A 18 -1.39 9.79 -0.85
CA ALA A 18 -2.50 10.00 -1.77
C ALA A 18 -2.04 10.00 -3.23
N HIS A 19 -3.00 9.95 -4.15
CA HIS A 19 -2.78 9.91 -5.60
C HIS A 19 -1.79 8.80 -6.01
N ARG A 20 -0.86 9.06 -6.93
CA ARG A 20 -0.10 7.98 -7.59
C ARG A 20 1.33 7.83 -7.09
N ALA A 21 2.03 8.93 -6.83
CA ALA A 21 3.46 8.89 -6.53
C ALA A 21 3.76 8.18 -5.20
N GLY A 22 3.06 8.55 -4.13
CA GLY A 22 3.26 7.96 -2.82
C GLY A 22 2.87 6.47 -2.77
N PRO A 23 1.66 6.08 -3.23
CA PRO A 23 1.28 4.68 -3.25
C PRO A 23 2.21 3.81 -4.10
N THR A 24 2.77 4.34 -5.19
CA THR A 24 3.77 3.66 -6.02
C THR A 24 5.06 3.39 -5.24
N ALA A 25 5.54 4.35 -4.47
CA ALA A 25 6.75 4.19 -3.66
C ALA A 25 6.51 3.17 -2.53
N VAL A 26 5.44 3.34 -1.76
CA VAL A 26 5.12 2.47 -0.61
C VAL A 26 4.87 1.03 -1.04
N ARG A 27 4.28 0.82 -2.22
CA ARG A 27 4.05 -0.51 -2.78
C ARG A 27 5.34 -1.34 -2.90
N GLN A 28 6.47 -0.71 -3.25
CA GLN A 28 7.75 -1.43 -3.30
C GLN A 28 8.18 -1.93 -1.91
N LEU A 29 7.88 -1.16 -0.86
CA LEU A 29 8.17 -1.57 0.51
C LEU A 29 7.32 -2.79 0.91
N ALA A 30 6.04 -2.78 0.56
CA ALA A 30 5.13 -3.90 0.77
C ALA A 30 5.57 -5.15 -0.01
N ASP A 31 5.93 -4.99 -1.29
CA ASP A 31 6.41 -6.09 -2.14
C ASP A 31 7.72 -6.71 -1.61
N TRP A 32 8.52 -5.96 -0.86
CA TRP A 32 9.72 -6.45 -0.17
C TRP A 32 9.45 -6.89 1.28
N GLY A 33 8.18 -7.03 1.67
CA GLY A 33 7.75 -7.69 2.89
C GLY A 33 7.46 -6.78 4.07
N ALA A 34 7.49 -5.46 3.92
CA ALA A 34 7.07 -4.57 5.01
C ALA A 34 5.58 -4.77 5.34
N ASN A 35 5.24 -4.68 6.62
CA ASN A 35 3.85 -4.60 7.08
C ASN A 35 3.32 -3.17 6.81
N VAL A 36 2.61 -2.96 5.71
CA VAL A 36 2.11 -1.64 5.31
C VAL A 36 0.65 -1.49 5.72
N ILE A 37 0.35 -0.39 6.43
CA ILE A 37 -1.01 -0.04 6.85
C ILE A 37 -1.39 1.27 6.16
N LYS A 38 -2.38 1.24 5.26
CA LYS A 38 -2.92 2.45 4.65
C LYS A 38 -3.86 3.17 5.61
N ILE A 39 -3.58 4.44 5.85
CA ILE A 39 -4.46 5.32 6.62
C ILE A 39 -5.27 6.16 5.64
N GLU A 40 -6.59 6.01 5.69
CA GLU A 40 -7.53 6.73 4.83
C GLU A 40 -8.41 7.67 5.66
N ALA A 41 -8.81 8.79 5.07
CA ALA A 41 -9.77 9.68 5.69
C ALA A 41 -11.14 8.98 5.81
N PRO A 42 -11.85 9.13 6.93
CA PRO A 42 -13.22 8.65 7.04
C PRO A 42 -14.10 9.30 5.97
N ASP A 43 -15.05 8.53 5.41
CA ASP A 43 -16.06 8.97 4.43
C ASP A 43 -15.55 9.53 3.08
N ALA A 44 -14.35 9.16 2.61
CA ALA A 44 -13.80 9.70 1.36
C ALA A 44 -14.60 9.35 0.08
N GLY A 45 -15.51 8.36 0.09
CA GLY A 45 -16.38 7.97 -1.04
C GLY A 45 -15.67 7.42 -2.29
N ALA A 46 -14.40 7.78 -2.47
CA ALA A 46 -13.41 7.28 -3.42
C ALA A 46 -12.07 7.11 -2.68
N ASP A 47 -11.12 6.39 -3.27
CA ASP A 47 -9.77 6.39 -2.74
C ASP A 47 -9.13 7.80 -2.85
N ALA A 48 -7.98 8.01 -2.21
CA ALA A 48 -7.25 9.27 -2.30
C ALA A 48 -6.72 9.60 -3.72
N THR A 49 -6.98 8.75 -4.72
CA THR A 49 -6.68 8.97 -6.13
C THR A 49 -7.91 9.37 -6.97
N GLY A 50 -9.11 9.35 -6.37
CA GLY A 50 -10.38 9.53 -7.08
C GLY A 50 -10.82 8.29 -7.87
N SER A 51 -10.09 7.17 -7.73
CA SER A 51 -10.39 5.91 -8.39
C SER A 51 -11.36 5.07 -7.57
N ARG A 52 -12.07 4.18 -8.26
CA ARG A 52 -12.85 3.12 -7.62
C ARG A 52 -11.91 2.18 -6.88
N ARG A 53 -12.26 1.80 -5.65
CA ARG A 53 -11.50 0.86 -4.82
C ARG A 53 -11.31 -0.49 -5.52
N ASP A 54 -12.31 -0.92 -6.26
CA ASP A 54 -12.39 -2.12 -7.08
C ASP A 54 -11.87 -1.92 -8.51
N GLY A 55 -11.37 -0.71 -8.83
CA GLY A 55 -10.77 -0.39 -10.11
C GLY A 55 -9.31 -0.86 -10.25
N PRO A 56 -8.82 -1.03 -11.49
CA PRO A 56 -7.49 -1.57 -11.75
C PRO A 56 -6.36 -0.70 -11.16
N ASP A 57 -6.51 0.63 -11.17
CA ASP A 57 -5.51 1.55 -10.61
C ASP A 57 -5.34 1.35 -9.10
N PHE A 58 -6.44 1.26 -8.34
CA PHE A 58 -6.37 1.03 -6.88
C PHE A 58 -5.75 -0.33 -6.58
N GLN A 59 -6.22 -1.39 -7.24
CA GLN A 59 -5.70 -2.74 -7.05
C GLN A 59 -4.21 -2.86 -7.38
N ASN A 60 -3.73 -2.11 -8.39
CA ASN A 60 -2.31 -2.09 -8.75
C ASN A 60 -1.45 -1.32 -7.74
N LEU A 61 -1.94 -0.18 -7.25
CA LEU A 61 -1.18 0.73 -6.39
C LEU A 61 -1.21 0.33 -4.90
N HIS A 62 -2.24 -0.41 -4.48
CA HIS A 62 -2.49 -0.73 -3.07
C HIS A 62 -2.42 -2.21 -2.73
N ARG A 63 -1.89 -3.08 -3.62
CA ARG A 63 -1.60 -4.47 -3.27
C ARG A 63 -0.64 -4.58 -2.09
N ASN A 64 -0.76 -5.66 -1.33
CA ASN A 64 0.08 -5.98 -0.16
C ASN A 64 -0.01 -4.91 0.96
N LYS A 65 -1.08 -4.11 0.96
CA LYS A 65 -1.45 -3.12 1.99
C LYS A 65 -2.86 -3.38 2.47
#